data_AF-A0AAV0GMA7-F1
#
_entry.id   AF-A0AAV0GMA7-F1
#
_cell.length_a   1.000
_cell.length_b   1.000
_cell.length_c   1.000
_cell.angle_alpha   90.00
_cell.angle_beta   90.00
_cell.angle_gamma   90.00
#
_symmetry.space_group_name_H-M   'P 1'
#
loop_
_entity.id
_entity.type
_entity.pdbx_description
1 polymer ?
#
loop_
_entity_poly.entity_id
_entity_poly.type
_entity_poly.pdbx_seq_one_letter_code
_entity_poly.pdbx_strand_id
1 'polypeptide(L)'
;MACSNCLKTVYADYDTRFPCMHCGKEDAVGTPRSKVNVSITDSTATIDASVFGQSVEKLLLLTSKQIMEVELEGKKASFQYANKRLDKEDYIVQLRSQTSTYQTKP
;
A
#
# COMPACT_ATOMS: atom_id res chain seq x y z
N MET A 1 -9.90 -3.47 1.92
CA MET A 1 -9.66 -3.91 0.54
C MET A 1 -9.66 -2.70 -0.40
N ALA A 2 -9.36 -2.91 -1.69
CA ALA A 2 -9.50 -1.93 -2.76
C ALA A 2 -10.40 -2.46 -3.89
N CYS A 3 -11.02 -1.56 -4.64
CA CYS A 3 -11.74 -1.90 -5.86
C CYS A 3 -10.77 -2.41 -6.94
N SER A 4 -11.04 -3.55 -7.56
CA SER A 4 -10.25 -4.10 -8.67
C SER A 4 -10.09 -3.18 -9.88
N ASN A 5 -10.99 -2.19 -10.05
CA ASN A 5 -10.96 -1.25 -11.17
C ASN A 5 -10.29 0.09 -10.83
N CYS A 6 -10.83 0.83 -9.86
CA CYS A 6 -10.34 2.18 -9.55
C CYS A 6 -9.32 2.23 -8.40
N LEU A 7 -9.05 1.09 -7.78
CA LEU A 7 -8.09 0.91 -6.69
C LEU A 7 -8.39 1.71 -5.40
N LYS A 8 -9.51 2.43 -5.32
CA LYS A 8 -9.94 3.13 -4.09
C LYS A 8 -10.29 2.11 -3.01
N THR A 9 -10.07 2.51 -1.75
CA THR A 9 -10.43 1.71 -0.58
C THR A 9 -11.92 1.40 -0.58
N VAL A 10 -12.28 0.15 -0.28
CA VAL A 10 -13.65 -0.34 -0.19
C VAL A 10 -13.81 -1.31 0.98
N TYR A 11 -15.07 -1.51 1.38
CA TYR A 11 -15.48 -2.41 2.46
C TYR A 11 -15.80 -3.84 2.01
N ALA A 12 -15.77 -4.13 0.69
CA ALA A 12 -15.95 -5.48 0.20
C ALA A 12 -14.80 -6.38 0.65
N ASP A 13 -15.12 -7.61 1.04
CA ASP A 13 -14.12 -8.63 1.38
C ASP A 13 -13.32 -9.09 0.16
N TYR A 14 -12.23 -9.82 0.42
CA TYR A 14 -11.41 -10.40 -0.65
C TYR A 14 -12.26 -11.32 -1.54
N ASP A 15 -12.12 -11.14 -2.86
CA ASP A 15 -12.81 -11.92 -3.90
C ASP A 15 -14.34 -11.77 -3.94
N THR A 16 -14.91 -10.86 -3.13
CA THR A 16 -16.33 -10.53 -3.16
C THR A 16 -16.64 -9.53 -4.27
N ARG A 17 -17.68 -9.82 -5.07
CA ARG A 17 -18.20 -8.91 -6.10
C ARG A 17 -19.10 -7.84 -5.48
N PHE A 18 -18.98 -6.60 -5.94
CA PHE A 18 -19.77 -5.47 -5.45
C PHE A 18 -19.89 -4.34 -6.49
N PRO A 19 -20.96 -3.53 -6.44
CA PRO A 19 -21.07 -2.31 -7.21
C PRO A 19 -20.21 -1.19 -6.59
N CYS A 20 -19.25 -0.68 -7.34
CA CYS A 20 -18.30 0.31 -6.82
C CYS A 20 -18.85 1.74 -6.88
N MET A 21 -19.20 2.30 -5.73
CA MET A 21 -19.69 3.67 -5.57
C MET A 21 -18.69 4.77 -5.96
N HIS A 22 -17.40 4.43 -6.15
CA HIS A 22 -16.38 5.39 -6.54
C HIS A 22 -16.18 5.52 -8.05
N CYS A 23 -16.45 4.47 -8.82
CA CYS A 23 -16.18 4.44 -10.26
C CYS A 23 -17.33 3.92 -11.12
N GLY A 24 -18.45 3.52 -10.51
CA GLY A 24 -19.64 3.04 -11.21
C GLY A 24 -19.53 1.63 -11.81
N LYS A 25 -18.47 0.87 -11.49
CA LYS A 25 -18.32 -0.51 -11.96
C LYS A 25 -19.24 -1.43 -11.16
N GLU A 26 -20.25 -2.00 -11.80
CA GLU A 26 -21.29 -2.83 -11.16
C GLU A 26 -20.78 -4.18 -10.60
N ASP A 27 -19.74 -4.75 -11.22
CA ASP A 27 -19.20 -6.07 -10.92
C ASP A 27 -17.74 -6.02 -10.46
N ALA A 28 -17.34 -4.97 -9.74
CA ALA A 28 -16.00 -4.85 -9.18
C ALA A 28 -15.73 -5.95 -8.15
N VAL A 29 -14.45 -6.31 -7.95
CA VAL A 29 -14.02 -7.34 -7.00
C VAL A 29 -13.17 -6.71 -5.92
N GLY A 30 -13.36 -7.12 -4.66
CA GLY A 30 -12.53 -6.71 -3.54
C GLY A 30 -11.13 -7.33 -3.63
N THR A 31 -10.11 -6.51 -3.82
CA THR A 31 -8.72 -6.98 -3.95
C THR A 31 -7.82 -6.40 -2.85
N PRO A 32 -6.83 -7.14 -2.34
CA PRO A 32 -5.86 -6.61 -1.40
C PRO A 32 -5.01 -5.56 -2.11
N ARG A 33 -4.70 -4.45 -1.42
CA ARG A 33 -3.81 -3.40 -1.94
C ARG A 33 -2.92 -2.92 -0.82
N SER A 34 -1.63 -3.21 -0.93
CA SER A 34 -0.67 -2.84 0.11
C SER A 34 -0.44 -1.33 0.19
N LYS A 35 -0.24 -0.84 1.41
CA LYS A 35 0.25 0.50 1.72
C LYS A 35 1.30 0.35 2.81
N VAL A 36 2.49 0.91 2.59
CA VAL A 36 3.51 1.01 3.64
C VAL A 36 3.98 2.45 3.76
N ASN A 37 4.36 2.83 4.97
CA ASN A 37 5.09 4.07 5.20
C ASN A 37 6.58 3.76 5.12
N VAL A 38 7.34 4.65 4.49
CA VAL A 38 8.79 4.55 4.32
C VAL A 38 9.42 5.86 4.74
N SER A 39 10.62 5.78 5.30
CA SER A 39 11.49 6.94 5.52
C SER A 39 12.61 6.89 4.49
N ILE A 40 12.76 7.96 3.72
CA ILE A 40 13.75 8.10 2.66
C ILE A 40 14.78 9.12 3.16
N THR A 41 16.03 8.70 3.32
CA THR A 41 17.09 9.55 3.87
C THR A 41 18.21 9.70 2.85
N ASP A 42 18.65 10.93 2.64
CA ASP A 42 19.89 11.25 1.92
C ASP A 42 20.86 12.03 2.82
N SER A 43 21.92 12.60 2.24
CA SER A 43 22.91 13.37 2.99
C SER A 43 22.39 14.69 3.57
N THR A 44 21.19 15.12 3.18
CA THR A 44 20.61 16.42 3.53
C THR A 44 19.46 16.29 4.51
N ALA A 45 18.56 15.32 4.31
CA ALA A 45 17.33 15.22 5.08
C ALA A 45 16.71 13.81 5.02
N THR A 46 15.71 13.62 5.88
CA THR A 46 14.79 12.47 5.84
C THR A 46 13.40 12.95 5.45
N ILE A 47 12.75 12.22 4.54
CA ILE A 47 11.37 12.43 4.12
C ILE A 47 10.56 11.18 4.46
N ASP A 48 9.46 11.37 5.19
CA ASP A 48 8.46 10.32 5.39
C ASP A 48 7.45 10.32 4.24
N ALA A 49 7.22 9.15 3.64
CA ALA A 49 6.32 8.98 2.50
C ALA A 49 5.46 7.73 2.65
N SER A 50 4.38 7.67 1.87
CA SER A 50 3.58 6.45 1.71
C SER A 50 3.79 5.85 0.32
N VAL A 51 4.01 4.54 0.27
CA VAL A 51 4.08 3.76 -0.98
C VAL A 51 2.85 2.87 -1.08
N PHE A 52 2.29 2.71 -2.27
CA PHE A 52 1.02 2.01 -2.49
C PHE A 52 1.11 0.95 -3.60
N GLY A 53 0.31 -0.10 -3.46
CA GLY A 53 0.09 -1.13 -4.49
C GLY A 53 1.38 -1.78 -5.00
N GLN A 54 1.50 -1.89 -6.32
CA GLN A 54 2.61 -2.59 -6.99
C GLN A 54 4.00 -2.09 -6.58
N SER A 55 4.16 -0.81 -6.24
CA SER A 55 5.45 -0.30 -5.75
C SER A 55 5.84 -0.93 -4.42
N VAL A 56 4.87 -1.18 -3.53
CA VAL A 56 5.10 -1.90 -2.27
C VAL A 56 5.50 -3.35 -2.57
N GLU A 57 4.80 -3.99 -3.51
CA GLU A 57 5.09 -5.38 -3.87
C GLU A 57 6.51 -5.56 -4.41
N LYS A 58 7.00 -4.60 -5.20
CA LYS A 58 8.38 -4.55 -5.68
C LYS A 58 9.39 -4.33 -4.55
N LEU A 59 9.07 -3.49 -3.57
CA LEU A 59 9.95 -3.25 -2.41
C LEU A 59 10.00 -4.47 -1.47
N LEU A 60 8.89 -5.16 -1.28
CA LEU A 60 8.80 -6.29 -0.35
C LEU A 60 9.06 -7.66 -1.00
N LEU A 61 9.06 -7.72 -2.33
CA LEU A 61 9.12 -8.97 -3.09
C LEU A 61 7.98 -9.95 -2.73
N LEU A 62 6.82 -9.38 -2.39
CA LEU A 62 5.60 -10.09 -2.00
C LEU A 62 4.40 -9.40 -2.65
N THR A 63 3.44 -10.19 -3.13
CA THR A 63 2.17 -9.65 -3.62
C THR A 63 1.32 -9.11 -2.47
N SER A 64 0.40 -8.18 -2.75
CA SER A 64 -0.54 -7.66 -1.75
C SER A 64 -1.36 -8.77 -1.08
N LYS A 65 -1.64 -9.86 -1.81
CA LYS A 65 -2.33 -11.04 -1.27
C LYS A 65 -1.46 -11.80 -0.27
N GLN A 66 -0.20 -12.08 -0.62
CA GLN A 66 0.73 -12.75 0.30
C GLN A 66 0.95 -11.93 1.58
N ILE A 67 1.04 -10.61 1.47
CA ILE A 67 1.16 -9.72 2.64
C ILE A 67 -0.08 -9.86 3.55
N MET A 68 -1.28 -9.81 2.96
CA MET A 68 -2.53 -10.01 3.71
C MET A 68 -2.59 -11.39 4.38
N GLU A 69 -2.23 -12.47 3.68
CA GLU A 69 -2.23 -13.84 4.22
C GLU A 69 -1.27 -13.97 5.42
N VAL A 70 -0.07 -13.40 5.31
CA VAL A 70 0.91 -13.40 6.40
C VAL A 70 0.35 -12.66 7.62
N GLU A 71 -0.26 -11.48 7.43
CA GLU A 71 -0.92 -10.74 8.51
C GLU A 71 -2.07 -11.52 9.17
N LEU A 72 -2.89 -12.22 8.37
CA LEU A 72 -4.00 -13.05 8.86
C LEU A 72 -3.52 -14.25 9.68
N GLU A 73 -2.37 -14.83 9.34
CA GLU A 73 -1.74 -15.91 10.13
C GLU A 73 -1.16 -15.42 11.48
N GLY A 74 -1.33 -14.13 11.81
CA GLY A 74 -0.74 -13.51 13.00
C GLY A 74 0.79 -13.40 12.92
N LYS A 75 1.37 -13.79 11.79
CA LYS A 75 2.79 -13.57 11.49
C LYS A 75 2.88 -12.12 11.04
N LYS A 76 3.58 -11.27 11.79
CA LYS A 76 3.98 -9.99 11.21
C LYS A 76 4.85 -10.32 10.01
N ALA A 77 4.48 -9.84 8.82
CA ALA A 77 5.36 -9.93 7.66
C ALA A 77 6.71 -9.39 8.10
N SER A 78 7.72 -10.27 8.14
CA SER A 78 9.02 -9.90 8.66
C SER A 78 9.66 -8.99 7.62
N PHE A 79 9.38 -7.69 7.74
CA PHE A 79 9.98 -6.65 6.92
C PHE A 79 11.49 -6.53 7.21
N GLN A 80 12.04 -7.28 8.17
CA GLN A 80 13.46 -7.28 8.48
C GLN A 80 14.32 -7.62 7.26
N TYR A 81 13.90 -8.59 6.44
CA TYR A 81 14.64 -8.92 5.21
C TYR A 81 14.55 -7.78 4.20
N ALA A 82 13.35 -7.22 4.01
CA ALA A 82 13.14 -6.08 3.11
C ALA A 82 13.98 -4.88 3.56
N ASN A 83 13.90 -4.46 4.82
CA ASN A 83 14.66 -3.33 5.37
C ASN A 83 16.17 -3.53 5.20
N LYS A 84 16.72 -4.71 5.57
CA LYS A 84 18.14 -5.01 5.37
C LYS A 84 18.61 -4.90 3.92
N ARG A 85 17.72 -5.16 2.95
CA ARG A 85 18.01 -5.05 1.53
C ARG A 85 17.86 -3.60 1.05
N LEU A 86 16.81 -2.91 1.49
CA LEU A 86 16.54 -1.52 1.14
C LEU A 86 17.63 -0.59 1.70
N ASP A 87 18.17 -0.86 2.88
CA ASP A 87 19.23 -0.05 3.51
C ASP A 87 20.61 -0.18 2.84
N LYS A 88 20.77 -1.11 1.88
CA LYS A 88 22.06 -1.38 1.21
C LYS A 88 22.16 -0.82 -0.20
N GLU A 89 21.06 -0.33 -0.75
CA GLU A 89 20.94 0.04 -2.15
C GLU A 89 20.44 1.47 -2.24
N ASP A 90 20.94 2.21 -3.22
CA ASP A 90 20.40 3.53 -3.55
C ASP A 90 19.22 3.40 -4.51
N TYR A 91 18.20 4.24 -4.31
CA TYR A 91 16.99 4.23 -5.13
C TYR A 91 16.73 5.62 -5.72
N ILE A 92 16.41 5.66 -7.01
CA ILE A 92 15.79 6.85 -7.61
C ILE A 92 14.30 6.78 -7.32
N VAL A 93 13.80 7.76 -6.57
CA VAL A 93 12.40 7.84 -6.15
C VAL A 93 11.70 9.02 -6.81
N GLN A 94 10.51 8.78 -7.36
CA GLN A 94 9.63 9.85 -7.82
C GLN A 94 8.63 10.18 -6.71
N LEU A 95 8.71 11.40 -6.17
CA LEU A 95 7.84 11.85 -5.08
C LEU A 95 6.72 12.74 -5.63
N ARG A 96 5.53 12.59 -5.04
CA ARG A 96 4.41 13.52 -5.18
C ARG A 96 4.06 14.05 -3.81
N SER A 97 4.11 15.37 -3.63
CA SER A 97 3.56 16.03 -2.45
C SER A 97 2.05 16.24 -2.60
N GLN A 98 1.34 16.12 -1.49
CA GLN A 98 -0.08 16.46 -1.43
C GLN A 98 -0.35 17.10 -0.06
N THR A 99 -0.96 18.29 -0.07
CA THR A 99 -1.49 18.90 1.14
C THR A 99 -2.85 18.28 1.44
N SER A 100 -2.97 17.57 2.56
CA SER A 100 -4.24 17.08 3.06
C SER A 100 -4.73 17.98 4.18
N THR A 101 -5.88 18.62 4.01
CA THR A 101 -6.63 19.20 5.13
C THR A 101 -7.54 18.11 5.69
N TYR A 102 -7.07 17.42 6.73
CA TYR A 102 -7.95 16.56 7.51
C TYR A 102 -8.92 17.43 8.31
N GLN A 103 -10.21 17.34 8.03
CA GLN A 103 -11.22 17.83 8.96
C GLN A 103 -11.22 16.88 10.16
N THR A 104 -10.71 17.33 11.30
CA THR A 104 -11.00 16.69 12.57
C THR A 104 -12.52 16.73 12.76
N LYS A 105 -13.15 15.55 12.90
CA LYS A 105 -14.55 15.50 13.34
C LYS A 105 -14.67 16.32 14.64
N PRO A 106 -15.68 17.20 14.75
CA PRO A 106 -15.96 17.91 15.99
C PRO A 106 -16.27 16.95 17.14
#